data_AF-C6KTX4-F1
#
_entry.id   AF-C6KTX4-F1
#
_cell.length_a   1.000
_cell.length_b   1.000
_cell.length_c   1.000
_cell.angle_alpha   90.00
_cell.angle_beta   90.00
_cell.angle_gamma   90.00
#
_symmetry.space_group_name_H-M   'P 1'
#
loop_
_entity.id
_entity.type
_entity.pdbx_description
1 polymer ?
#
loop_
_entity_poly.entity_id
_entity_poly.type
_entity_poly.pdbx_seq_one_letter_code
_entity_poly.pdbx_strand_id
1 'polypeptide(L)'
;MPRDVHAPFELSVRFSANLVPTPIRNLGNRRLFVIDRDPAYEPLDALIAGTVNMDVVEHHWDEVLRLKASIAAGLVPPSVILKKLAASPRQNRLNQALREMGRIERSIFICDWLLDTKLRRRSHAILNKGESRHALARAIFLHQLGELRNRVAETMAYRASGLNLVVNAIILWNTVYLSRAVDYISSQGIIIPDELLSQVAPLPWAHIALTGDYLWNEIDRPLERFRPIRANRFNPNNFKFP
;
A
#
# COMPACT_ATOMS: atom_id res chain seq x y z
N MET A 1 -1.71 -24.02 -8.63
CA MET A 1 -2.96 -23.28 -8.94
C MET A 1 -3.06 -22.05 -8.02
N PRO A 2 -2.68 -20.85 -8.49
CA PRO A 2 -2.87 -19.65 -7.69
C PRO A 2 -4.35 -19.24 -7.78
N ARG A 3 -5.01 -19.09 -6.62
CA ARG A 3 -6.37 -18.56 -6.54
C ARG A 3 -6.31 -17.07 -6.86
N ASP A 4 -6.98 -16.65 -7.93
CA ASP A 4 -7.17 -15.26 -8.33
C ASP A 4 -8.06 -14.50 -7.32
N VAL A 5 -7.50 -14.18 -6.15
CA VAL A 5 -8.16 -13.35 -5.12
C VAL A 5 -7.94 -11.85 -5.40
N HIS A 6 -7.21 -11.50 -6.46
CA HIS A 6 -6.90 -10.11 -6.81
C HIS A 6 -7.95 -9.42 -7.70
N ALA A 7 -8.74 -10.18 -8.45
CA ALA A 7 -9.76 -9.61 -9.35
C ALA A 7 -10.91 -8.82 -8.67
N PRO A 8 -11.42 -9.20 -7.48
CA PRO A 8 -12.44 -8.41 -6.79
C PRO A 8 -11.87 -7.11 -6.18
N PHE A 9 -10.57 -7.08 -5.86
CA PHE A 9 -9.94 -5.94 -5.23
C PHE A 9 -9.75 -4.78 -6.22
N GLU A 10 -9.43 -5.07 -7.48
CA GLU A 10 -9.21 -4.05 -8.52
C GLU A 10 -10.51 -3.30 -8.92
N LEU A 11 -11.68 -3.90 -8.71
CA LEU A 11 -12.97 -3.29 -9.04
C LEU A 11 -13.50 -2.31 -8.00
N SER A 12 -13.12 -2.48 -6.73
CA SER A 12 -13.43 -1.49 -5.69
C SER A 12 -12.59 -0.21 -5.84
N VAL A 13 -11.49 -0.29 -6.59
CA VAL A 13 -10.43 0.73 -6.59
C VAL A 13 -10.76 1.95 -7.46
N ARG A 14 -11.69 1.84 -8.43
CA ARG A 14 -12.17 3.00 -9.21
C ARG A 14 -13.59 3.45 -8.85
N PHE A 15 -14.26 2.71 -7.96
CA PHE A 15 -15.67 2.92 -7.63
C PHE A 15 -15.94 3.75 -6.38
N SER A 16 -14.93 4.09 -5.58
CA SER A 16 -15.16 4.93 -4.37
C SER A 16 -14.00 5.83 -3.95
N ALA A 17 -12.80 5.73 -4.54
CA ALA A 17 -11.70 6.65 -4.25
C ALA A 17 -10.65 6.56 -5.36
N ASN A 18 -10.05 7.68 -5.74
CA ASN A 18 -8.85 7.73 -6.59
C ASN A 18 -7.62 7.12 -5.88
N LEU A 19 -7.69 5.83 -5.55
CA LEU A 19 -6.55 5.07 -5.08
C LEU A 19 -5.92 4.44 -6.31
N VAL A 20 -4.73 4.93 -6.66
CA VAL A 20 -3.88 4.36 -7.70
C VAL A 20 -3.77 2.84 -7.44
N PRO A 21 -4.00 1.97 -8.43
CA PRO A 21 -3.76 0.54 -8.29
C PRO A 21 -2.39 0.34 -7.68
N THR A 22 -2.30 -0.39 -6.57
CA THR A 22 -1.00 -0.61 -5.93
C THR A 22 -0.07 -1.20 -6.99
N PRO A 23 1.11 -0.62 -7.20
CA PRO A 23 2.05 -1.12 -8.19
C PRO A 23 2.56 -2.46 -7.67
N ILE A 24 2.66 -3.44 -8.54
CA ILE A 24 2.74 -4.81 -8.07
C ILE A 24 4.17 -5.26 -8.21
N ARG A 25 4.71 -5.74 -7.08
CA ARG A 25 6.09 -6.15 -6.78
C ARG A 25 6.78 -7.06 -7.81
N ASN A 26 6.08 -7.51 -8.86
CA ASN A 26 6.64 -8.27 -9.98
C ASN A 26 5.91 -7.91 -11.28
N LEU A 27 6.52 -7.04 -12.10
CA LEU A 27 6.08 -6.77 -13.46
C LEU A 27 6.47 -7.89 -14.43
N GLY A 28 7.60 -8.57 -14.19
CA GLY A 28 8.08 -9.66 -15.05
C GLY A 28 7.17 -10.89 -15.12
N ASN A 29 6.18 -11.01 -14.22
CA ASN A 29 5.17 -12.08 -14.24
C ASN A 29 3.79 -11.61 -14.73
N ARG A 30 3.67 -10.36 -15.16
CA ARG A 30 2.37 -9.78 -15.50
C ARG A 30 2.17 -9.72 -16.99
N ARG A 31 1.00 -10.22 -17.37
CA ARG A 31 0.62 -10.37 -18.74
C ARG A 31 -0.46 -9.33 -19.10
N LEU A 32 -0.22 -8.57 -20.14
CA LEU A 32 -1.12 -7.61 -20.78
C LEU A 32 -2.27 -8.37 -21.46
N PHE A 33 -3.45 -7.77 -21.47
CA PHE A 33 -4.58 -8.26 -22.24
C PHE A 33 -4.95 -7.22 -23.28
N VAL A 34 -5.19 -7.69 -24.50
CA VAL A 34 -5.56 -6.84 -25.64
C VAL A 34 -7.00 -7.13 -26.02
N ILE A 35 -7.71 -6.14 -26.56
CA ILE A 35 -9.07 -6.34 -27.08
C ILE A 35 -8.97 -7.15 -28.38
N ASP A 36 -8.18 -6.64 -29.33
CA ASP A 36 -7.91 -7.30 -30.61
C ASP A 36 -6.40 -7.53 -30.80
N ARG A 37 -6.02 -8.70 -31.35
CA ARG A 37 -4.62 -8.94 -31.72
C ARG A 37 -4.32 -8.23 -33.03
N ASP A 38 -3.38 -7.30 -32.98
CA ASP A 38 -2.82 -6.60 -34.13
C ASP A 38 -1.38 -7.10 -34.38
N PRO A 39 -0.96 -7.33 -35.64
CA PRO A 39 0.45 -7.62 -35.97
C PRO A 39 1.44 -6.56 -35.46
N ALA A 40 1.01 -5.32 -35.22
CA ALA A 40 1.84 -4.29 -34.60
C ALA A 40 2.28 -4.63 -33.15
N TYR A 41 1.62 -5.59 -32.50
CA TYR A 41 1.92 -6.00 -31.12
C TYR A 41 2.92 -7.16 -31.00
N GLU A 42 3.44 -7.67 -32.13
CA GLU A 42 4.42 -8.77 -32.18
C GLU A 42 5.63 -8.57 -31.24
N PRO A 43 6.21 -7.34 -31.10
CA PRO A 43 7.31 -7.11 -30.15
C PRO A 43 6.92 -7.25 -28.67
N LEU A 44 5.61 -7.20 -28.37
CA LEU A 44 5.04 -7.25 -27.02
C LEU A 44 4.43 -8.62 -26.70
N ASP A 45 4.52 -9.61 -27.60
CA ASP A 45 3.92 -10.93 -27.41
C ASP A 45 4.38 -11.64 -26.14
N ALA A 46 5.66 -11.46 -25.75
CA ALA A 46 6.19 -11.99 -24.49
C ALA A 46 5.48 -11.43 -23.24
N LEU A 47 4.87 -10.24 -23.37
CA LEU A 47 4.10 -9.58 -22.32
C LEU A 47 2.59 -9.82 -22.47
N ILE A 48 2.08 -10.33 -23.60
CA ILE A 48 0.64 -10.50 -23.83
C ILE A 48 0.14 -11.87 -23.34
N ALA A 49 -0.86 -11.87 -22.48
CA ALA A 49 -1.49 -13.07 -21.89
C ALA A 49 -2.46 -13.75 -22.84
N GLY A 50 -3.17 -12.96 -23.63
CA GLY A 50 -4.42 -13.34 -24.27
C GLY A 50 -5.30 -12.12 -24.57
N THR A 51 -6.46 -12.39 -25.15
CA THR A 51 -7.46 -11.39 -25.50
C THR A 51 -8.55 -11.28 -24.46
N VAL A 52 -9.14 -10.09 -24.34
CA VAL A 52 -10.32 -9.86 -23.50
C VAL A 52 -11.56 -10.26 -24.29
N ASN A 53 -12.47 -11.00 -23.67
CA ASN A 53 -13.75 -11.33 -24.31
C ASN A 53 -14.72 -10.14 -24.16
N MET A 54 -14.84 -9.33 -25.21
CA MET A 54 -15.71 -8.15 -25.21
C MET A 54 -17.20 -8.52 -25.22
N ASP A 55 -17.58 -9.62 -25.86
CA ASP A 55 -18.97 -10.09 -25.91
C ASP A 55 -19.53 -10.29 -24.49
N VAL A 56 -18.74 -10.88 -23.58
CA VAL A 56 -19.15 -11.08 -22.18
C VAL A 56 -19.34 -9.76 -21.43
N VAL A 57 -18.55 -8.74 -21.76
CA VAL A 57 -18.68 -7.41 -21.17
C VAL A 57 -19.96 -6.73 -21.66
N GLU A 58 -20.22 -6.78 -22.97
CA GLU A 58 -21.41 -6.18 -23.58
C GLU A 58 -22.71 -6.84 -23.07
N HIS A 59 -22.77 -8.18 -23.05
CA HIS A 59 -23.95 -8.92 -22.61
C HIS A 59 -24.34 -8.68 -21.14
N HIS A 60 -23.40 -8.23 -20.30
CA HIS A 60 -23.62 -7.99 -18.87
C HIS A 60 -23.40 -6.53 -18.47
N TRP A 61 -23.30 -5.62 -19.43
CA TRP A 61 -23.01 -4.21 -19.18
C TRP A 61 -24.07 -3.54 -18.30
N ASP A 62 -25.35 -3.85 -18.53
CA ASP A 62 -26.46 -3.29 -17.76
C ASP A 62 -26.40 -3.68 -16.28
N GLU A 63 -25.98 -4.91 -15.98
CA GLU A 63 -25.82 -5.37 -14.59
C GLU A 63 -24.64 -4.67 -13.89
N VAL A 64 -23.55 -4.43 -14.62
CA VAL A 64 -22.40 -3.66 -14.12
C VAL A 64 -22.82 -2.21 -13.86
N LEU A 65 -23.58 -1.60 -14.76
CA LEU A 65 -24.09 -0.23 -14.61
C LEU A 65 -25.07 -0.13 -13.43
N ARG A 66 -25.93 -1.13 -13.23
CA ARG A 66 -26.82 -1.21 -12.08
C ARG A 66 -26.06 -1.37 -10.77
N LEU A 67 -25.00 -2.17 -10.75
CA LEU A 67 -24.12 -2.31 -9.60
C LEU A 67 -23.45 -0.95 -9.28
N LYS A 68 -22.95 -0.27 -10.31
CA LYS A 68 -22.39 1.08 -10.23
C LYS A 68 -23.36 2.07 -9.60
N ALA A 69 -24.58 2.13 -10.13
CA ALA A 69 -25.63 3.02 -9.66
C ALA A 69 -26.00 2.71 -8.20
N SER A 70 -26.06 1.44 -7.81
CA SER A 70 -26.37 1.02 -6.44
C SER A 70 -25.29 1.43 -5.44
N ILE A 71 -24.01 1.36 -5.83
CA ILE A 71 -22.88 1.85 -5.02
C ILE A 71 -22.93 3.37 -4.92
N ALA A 72 -23.10 4.07 -6.04
CA ALA A 72 -23.13 5.53 -6.09
C ALA A 72 -24.32 6.12 -5.31
N ALA A 73 -25.47 5.46 -5.32
CA ALA A 73 -26.65 5.82 -4.54
C ALA A 73 -26.53 5.44 -3.04
N GLY A 74 -25.45 4.79 -2.61
CA GLY A 74 -25.24 4.38 -1.22
C GLY A 74 -26.16 3.26 -0.73
N LEU A 75 -26.90 2.59 -1.64
CA LEU A 75 -27.89 1.57 -1.30
C LEU A 75 -27.24 0.27 -0.77
N VAL A 76 -26.02 -0.03 -1.20
CA VAL A 76 -25.29 -1.22 -0.77
C VAL A 76 -23.83 -0.87 -0.49
N PRO A 77 -23.29 -1.24 0.69
CA PRO A 77 -21.86 -1.06 0.97
C PRO A 77 -21.01 -1.90 0.01
N PRO A 78 -19.89 -1.36 -0.53
CA PRO A 78 -18.97 -2.10 -1.38
C PRO A 78 -18.48 -3.41 -0.76
N SER A 79 -18.31 -3.46 0.57
CA SER A 79 -17.88 -4.67 1.30
C SER A 79 -18.86 -5.83 1.19
N VAL A 80 -20.17 -5.57 1.12
CA VAL A 80 -21.22 -6.58 0.96
C VAL A 80 -21.22 -7.12 -0.46
N ILE A 81 -21.06 -6.23 -1.44
CA ILE A 81 -20.92 -6.60 -2.87
C ILE A 81 -19.71 -7.51 -3.03
N LEU A 82 -18.55 -7.13 -2.51
CA LEU A 82 -17.33 -7.95 -2.60
C LEU A 82 -17.49 -9.32 -1.94
N LYS A 83 -18.15 -9.40 -0.77
CA LYS A 83 -18.45 -10.69 -0.12
C LYS A 83 -19.34 -11.57 -1.01
N LYS A 84 -20.38 -10.99 -1.63
CA LYS A 84 -21.30 -11.72 -2.52
C LYS A 84 -20.61 -12.18 -3.80
N LEU A 85 -19.77 -11.33 -4.39
CA LEU A 85 -18.97 -11.66 -5.57
C LEU A 85 -17.93 -12.75 -5.26
N ALA A 86 -17.29 -12.70 -4.09
CA ALA A 86 -16.31 -13.70 -3.65
C ALA A 86 -16.92 -15.06 -3.31
N ALA A 87 -18.18 -15.10 -2.85
CA ALA A 87 -18.88 -16.34 -2.52
C ALA A 87 -19.23 -17.19 -3.77
N SER A 88 -19.49 -16.55 -4.91
CA SER A 88 -19.89 -17.25 -6.16
C SER A 88 -18.99 -16.90 -7.36
N PRO A 89 -17.69 -17.28 -7.34
CA PRO A 89 -16.72 -16.83 -8.32
C PRO A 89 -16.82 -17.52 -9.69
N ARG A 90 -17.47 -18.68 -9.81
CA ARG A 90 -17.56 -19.44 -11.08
C ARG A 90 -18.95 -19.43 -11.74
N GLN A 91 -19.99 -19.14 -10.98
CA GLN A 91 -21.38 -19.20 -11.47
C GLN A 91 -21.98 -17.82 -11.76
N ASN A 92 -21.32 -16.74 -11.34
CA ASN A 92 -21.86 -15.40 -11.51
C ASN A 92 -21.31 -14.77 -12.80
N ARG A 93 -22.18 -14.57 -13.80
CA ARG A 93 -21.81 -13.95 -15.07
C ARG A 93 -21.36 -12.49 -14.90
N LEU A 94 -21.93 -11.78 -13.91
CA LEU A 94 -21.44 -10.47 -13.48
C LEU A 94 -19.97 -10.53 -13.06
N ASN A 95 -19.56 -11.53 -12.28
CA ASN A 95 -18.14 -11.69 -11.91
C ASN A 95 -17.23 -11.90 -13.13
N GLN A 96 -17.74 -12.52 -14.19
CA GLN A 96 -16.97 -12.75 -15.42
C GLN A 96 -16.77 -11.43 -16.17
N ALA A 97 -17.84 -10.66 -16.41
CA ALA A 97 -17.76 -9.34 -17.03
C ALA A 97 -16.85 -8.39 -16.23
N LEU A 98 -17.00 -8.40 -14.91
CA LEU A 98 -16.15 -7.67 -13.97
C LEU A 98 -14.66 -8.08 -14.08
N ARG A 99 -14.35 -9.36 -14.25
CA ARG A 99 -12.97 -9.82 -14.46
C ARG A 99 -12.39 -9.36 -15.79
N GLU A 100 -13.17 -9.46 -16.87
CA GLU A 100 -12.73 -9.00 -18.20
C GLU A 100 -12.48 -7.48 -18.20
N MET A 101 -13.38 -6.70 -17.60
CA MET A 101 -13.18 -5.26 -17.39
C MET A 101 -11.93 -4.95 -16.55
N GLY A 102 -11.70 -5.72 -15.48
CA GLY A 102 -10.49 -5.59 -14.67
C GLY A 102 -9.19 -5.90 -15.43
N ARG A 103 -9.23 -6.81 -16.42
CA ARG A 103 -8.07 -7.08 -17.29
C ARG A 103 -7.76 -5.91 -18.20
N ILE A 104 -8.77 -5.23 -18.74
CA ILE A 104 -8.61 -4.00 -19.55
C ILE A 104 -7.97 -2.91 -18.70
N GLU A 105 -8.59 -2.56 -17.57
CA GLU A 105 -8.10 -1.50 -16.67
C GLU A 105 -6.66 -1.77 -16.19
N ARG A 106 -6.33 -3.03 -15.86
CA ARG A 106 -4.97 -3.41 -15.48
C ARG A 106 -3.99 -3.21 -16.62
N SER A 107 -4.36 -3.53 -17.86
CA SER A 107 -3.49 -3.41 -19.02
C SER A 107 -3.23 -1.94 -19.35
N ILE A 108 -4.28 -1.10 -19.33
CA ILE A 108 -4.15 0.36 -19.46
C ILE A 108 -3.21 0.90 -18.39
N PHE A 109 -3.42 0.53 -17.12
CA PHE A 109 -2.57 0.98 -16.02
C PHE A 109 -1.11 0.56 -16.19
N ILE A 110 -0.83 -0.64 -16.69
CA ILE A 110 0.54 -1.09 -16.96
C ILE A 110 1.16 -0.26 -18.08
N CYS A 111 0.42 0.04 -19.15
CA CYS A 111 0.87 0.91 -20.23
C CYS A 111 1.18 2.32 -19.71
N ASP A 112 0.27 2.92 -18.93
CA ASP A 112 0.47 4.23 -18.30
C ASP A 112 1.70 4.23 -17.39
N TRP A 113 1.89 3.16 -16.61
CA TRP A 113 3.05 3.02 -15.73
C TRP A 113 4.38 2.85 -16.49
N LEU A 114 4.35 2.20 -17.65
CA LEU A 114 5.52 2.05 -18.53
C LEU A 114 5.91 3.38 -19.17
N LEU A 115 4.93 4.21 -19.53
CA LEU A 115 5.13 5.48 -20.22
C LEU A 115 5.38 6.66 -19.26
N ASP A 116 4.75 6.69 -18.08
CA ASP A 116 4.86 7.80 -17.12
C ASP A 116 5.82 7.51 -15.96
N THR A 117 6.95 8.23 -15.98
CA THR A 117 7.95 8.18 -14.91
C THR A 117 7.46 8.76 -13.58
N LYS A 118 6.56 9.75 -13.60
CA LYS A 118 5.98 10.35 -12.38
C LYS A 118 5.03 9.37 -11.69
N LEU A 119 4.15 8.73 -12.47
CA LEU A 119 3.30 7.64 -11.99
C LEU A 119 4.17 6.55 -11.36
N ARG A 120 5.21 6.08 -12.06
CA ARG A 120 6.15 5.08 -11.55
C ARG A 120 6.80 5.47 -10.23
N ARG A 121 7.31 6.70 -10.09
CA ARG A 121 7.93 7.19 -8.84
C ARG A 121 6.93 7.23 -7.69
N ARG A 122 5.73 7.79 -7.91
CA ARG A 122 4.66 7.86 -6.89
C ARG A 122 4.24 6.46 -6.43
N SER A 123 4.04 5.58 -7.40
CA SER A 123 3.79 4.17 -7.23
C SER A 123 4.82 3.49 -6.32
N HIS A 124 6.12 3.59 -6.66
CA HIS A 124 7.19 3.03 -5.83
C HIS A 124 7.26 3.66 -4.44
N ALA A 125 7.03 4.96 -4.30
CA ALA A 125 7.01 5.62 -2.99
C ALA A 125 5.90 5.05 -2.08
N ILE A 126 4.70 4.81 -2.62
CA ILE A 126 3.59 4.18 -1.88
C ILE A 126 3.97 2.74 -1.47
N LEU A 127 4.59 1.98 -2.37
CA LEU A 127 5.06 0.62 -2.05
C LEU A 127 6.09 0.63 -0.95
N ASN A 128 7.12 1.47 -1.07
CA ASN A 128 8.18 1.56 -0.08
C ASN A 128 7.61 1.92 1.31
N LYS A 129 6.61 2.81 1.37
CA LYS A 129 5.88 3.10 2.61
C LYS A 129 5.17 1.87 3.17
N GLY A 130 4.44 1.13 2.32
CA GLY A 130 3.75 -0.10 2.71
C GLY A 130 4.72 -1.20 3.18
N GLU A 131 5.78 -1.47 2.42
CA GLU A 131 6.81 -2.44 2.76
C GLU A 131 7.56 -2.08 4.04
N SER A 132 7.89 -0.79 4.23
CA SER A 132 8.51 -0.30 5.46
C SER A 132 7.58 -0.45 6.66
N ARG A 133 6.29 -0.13 6.52
CA ARG A 133 5.28 -0.38 7.57
C ARG A 133 5.17 -1.87 7.88
N HIS A 134 5.14 -2.72 6.86
CA HIS A 134 5.08 -4.17 7.04
C HIS A 134 6.36 -4.73 7.66
N ALA A 135 7.53 -4.17 7.33
CA ALA A 135 8.80 -4.55 7.92
C ALA A 135 8.87 -4.15 9.40
N LEU A 136 8.40 -2.95 9.76
CA LEU A 136 8.23 -2.54 11.16
C LEU A 136 7.27 -3.47 11.90
N ALA A 137 6.10 -3.75 11.31
CA ALA A 137 5.12 -4.66 11.89
C ALA A 137 5.70 -6.07 12.12
N ARG A 138 6.48 -6.59 11.16
CA ARG A 138 7.20 -7.85 11.31
C ARG A 138 8.26 -7.78 12.41
N ALA A 139 9.02 -6.69 12.51
CA ALA A 139 10.03 -6.53 13.55
C ALA A 139 9.39 -6.54 14.95
N ILE A 140 8.25 -5.86 15.12
CA ILE A 140 7.49 -5.88 16.38
C ILE A 140 6.93 -7.29 16.66
N PHE A 141 6.50 -8.01 15.63
CA PHE A 141 5.85 -9.33 15.77
C PHE A 141 6.83 -10.50 15.91
N LEU A 142 8.01 -10.45 15.28
CA LEU A 142 9.01 -11.52 15.22
C LEU A 142 9.57 -11.89 16.61
N HIS A 143 9.43 -11.02 17.60
CA HIS A 143 9.96 -11.24 18.95
C HIS A 143 8.98 -11.90 19.92
N GLN A 144 7.80 -12.36 19.46
CA GLN A 144 7.09 -13.44 20.13
C GLN A 144 7.64 -14.77 19.62
N LEU A 145 8.67 -15.25 20.33
CA LEU A 145 9.22 -16.61 20.27
C LEU A 145 8.09 -17.62 20.01
N GLY A 146 8.38 -18.57 19.11
CA GLY A 146 7.44 -19.47 18.46
C GLY A 146 6.30 -20.04 19.30
N GLU A 147 5.26 -20.42 18.57
CA GLU A 147 4.05 -21.14 19.00
C GLU A 147 2.93 -20.30 19.60
N LEU A 148 2.03 -19.78 18.75
CA LEU A 148 0.63 -19.63 19.15
C LEU A 148 -0.30 -20.01 18.00
N ARG A 149 -0.52 -21.31 17.88
CA ARG A 149 -1.50 -21.96 17.01
C ARG A 149 -2.93 -21.73 17.55
N ASN A 150 -3.40 -20.48 17.63
CA ASN A 150 -4.75 -20.18 18.12
C ASN A 150 -5.66 -19.71 16.99
N ARG A 151 -6.67 -20.54 16.66
CA ARG A 151 -7.63 -20.39 15.57
C ARG A 151 -8.84 -19.48 15.87
N VAL A 152 -8.78 -18.63 16.91
CA VAL A 152 -9.93 -17.78 17.28
C VAL A 152 -9.77 -16.38 16.65
N ALA A 153 -10.71 -16.01 15.77
CA ALA A 153 -10.69 -14.77 14.99
C ALA A 153 -10.63 -13.50 15.87
N GLU A 154 -11.27 -13.53 17.03
CA GLU A 154 -11.27 -12.40 17.98
C GLU A 154 -9.86 -12.10 18.53
N THR A 155 -9.10 -13.14 18.90
CA THR A 155 -7.71 -12.97 19.37
C THR A 155 -6.81 -12.40 18.27
N MET A 156 -7.07 -12.72 16.99
CA MET A 156 -6.36 -12.12 15.87
C MET A 156 -6.71 -10.64 15.69
N ALA A 157 -7.98 -10.26 15.86
CA ALA A 157 -8.41 -8.87 15.77
C ALA A 157 -7.79 -7.99 16.86
N TYR A 158 -7.78 -8.46 18.12
CA TYR A 158 -7.14 -7.74 19.22
C TYR A 158 -5.64 -7.59 19.02
N ARG A 159 -4.95 -8.64 18.53
CA ARG A 159 -3.51 -8.58 18.21
C ARG A 159 -3.21 -7.62 17.06
N ALA A 160 -4.01 -7.65 16.00
CA ALA A 160 -3.87 -6.72 14.88
C ALA A 160 -4.10 -5.26 15.32
N SER A 161 -5.06 -5.04 16.22
CA SER A 161 -5.32 -3.72 16.81
C SER A 161 -4.15 -3.24 17.67
N GLY A 162 -3.64 -4.09 18.57
CA GLY A 162 -2.48 -3.78 19.41
C GLY A 162 -1.21 -3.52 18.60
N LEU A 163 -0.95 -4.32 17.57
CA LEU A 163 0.16 -4.11 16.65
C LEU A 163 0.02 -2.78 15.90
N ASN A 164 -1.17 -2.45 15.41
CA ASN A 164 -1.42 -1.17 14.77
C ASN A 164 -1.22 0.01 15.73
N LEU A 165 -1.61 -0.14 17.00
CA LEU A 165 -1.38 0.87 18.03
C LEU A 165 0.12 1.14 18.22
N VAL A 166 0.92 0.10 18.41
CA VAL A 166 2.38 0.23 18.59
C VAL A 166 3.05 0.82 17.35
N VAL A 167 2.69 0.35 16.15
CA VAL A 167 3.18 0.89 14.88
C VAL A 167 2.86 2.38 14.76
N ASN A 168 1.63 2.78 15.06
CA ASN A 168 1.21 4.18 14.99
C ASN A 168 1.89 5.04 16.07
N ALA A 169 2.13 4.50 17.27
CA ALA A 169 2.88 5.19 18.32
C ALA A 169 4.33 5.47 17.91
N ILE A 170 4.99 4.49 17.28
CA ILE A 170 6.35 4.65 16.71
C ILE A 170 6.35 5.70 15.60
N ILE A 171 5.38 5.65 14.69
CA ILE A 171 5.24 6.64 13.61
C ILE A 171 5.06 8.05 14.19
N LEU A 172 4.20 8.21 15.20
CA LEU A 172 3.97 9.47 15.88
C LEU A 172 5.25 9.99 16.53
N TRP A 173 5.96 9.13 17.27
CA TRP A 173 7.24 9.46 17.87
C TRP A 173 8.24 9.94 16.81
N ASN A 174 8.43 9.16 15.74
CA ASN A 174 9.32 9.53 14.64
C ASN A 174 8.94 10.87 14.00
N THR A 175 7.64 11.12 13.80
CA THR A 175 7.15 12.37 13.19
C THR A 175 7.48 13.57 14.06
N VAL A 176 7.25 13.49 15.38
CA VAL A 176 7.57 14.57 16.32
C VAL A 176 9.07 14.84 16.38
N TYR A 177 9.91 13.80 16.43
CA TYR A 177 11.36 13.98 16.48
C TYR A 177 11.96 14.44 15.15
N LEU A 178 11.41 14.02 14.01
CA LEU A 178 11.79 14.55 12.71
C LEU A 178 11.46 16.03 12.60
N SER A 179 10.28 16.46 13.06
CA SER A 179 9.93 17.90 13.12
C SER A 179 10.97 18.67 13.93
N ARG A 180 11.29 18.21 15.15
CA ARG A 180 12.28 18.89 16.00
C ARG A 180 13.68 18.87 15.38
N ALA A 181 14.06 17.81 14.67
CA ALA A 181 15.33 17.73 13.97
C ALA A 181 15.39 18.73 12.81
N VAL A 182 14.29 18.91 12.07
CA VAL A 182 14.17 19.94 11.02
C VAL A 182 14.27 21.34 11.62
N ASP A 183 13.58 21.61 12.72
CA ASP A 183 13.67 22.89 13.43
C ASP A 183 15.10 23.19 13.90
N TYR A 184 15.79 22.16 14.44
CA TYR A 184 17.18 22.27 14.84
C TYR A 184 18.09 22.58 13.65
N ILE A 185 17.96 21.87 12.52
CA ILE A 185 18.77 22.11 11.32
C ILE A 185 18.50 23.52 10.76
N SER A 186 17.24 23.95 10.74
CA SER A 186 16.85 25.30 10.32
C SER A 186 17.49 26.38 11.20
N SER A 187 17.56 26.15 12.52
CA SER A 187 18.26 27.06 13.45
C SER A 187 19.76 27.21 13.19
N GLN A 188 20.38 26.26 12.49
CA GLN A 188 21.79 26.31 12.08
C GLN A 188 21.99 27.05 10.73
N GLY A 189 20.93 27.64 10.17
CA GLY A 189 20.98 28.39 8.91
C GLY A 189 20.84 27.53 7.65
N ILE A 190 20.53 26.24 7.79
CA ILE A 190 20.32 25.33 6.65
C ILE A 190 18.85 25.33 6.26
N ILE A 191 18.55 25.82 5.05
CA ILE A 191 17.19 25.80 4.49
C ILE A 191 16.97 24.45 3.80
N ILE A 192 16.02 23.67 4.31
CA ILE A 192 15.61 22.40 3.70
C ILE A 192 14.44 22.67 2.73
N PRO A 193 14.55 22.31 1.44
CA PRO A 193 13.44 22.42 0.50
C PRO A 193 12.23 21.59 0.93
N ASP A 194 11.03 22.18 0.85
CA ASP A 194 9.77 21.50 1.19
C ASP A 194 9.53 20.23 0.36
N GLU A 195 10.01 20.22 -0.89
CA GLU A 195 9.91 19.06 -1.76
C GLU A 195 10.66 17.84 -1.19
N LEU A 196 11.81 18.05 -0.53
CA LEU A 196 12.57 16.97 0.12
C LEU A 196 11.90 16.52 1.42
N LEU A 197 11.37 17.45 2.21
CA LEU A 197 10.60 17.12 3.42
C LEU A 197 9.37 16.27 3.10
N SER A 198 8.69 16.54 1.99
CA SER A 198 7.52 15.77 1.54
C SER A 198 7.82 14.30 1.23
N GLN A 199 9.09 13.97 0.98
CA GLN A 199 9.55 12.62 0.64
C GLN A 199 9.97 11.81 1.87
N VAL A 200 10.17 12.45 3.03
CA VAL A 200 10.59 11.77 4.27
C VAL A 200 9.45 10.91 4.80
N ALA A 201 9.73 9.63 5.04
CA ALA A 201 8.79 8.72 5.69
C ALA A 201 9.18 8.50 7.16
N PRO A 202 8.28 8.70 8.14
CA PRO A 202 8.55 8.52 9.57
C PRO A 202 8.55 7.04 9.99
N LEU A 203 9.06 6.17 9.13
CA LEU A 203 9.02 4.71 9.28
C LEU A 203 10.32 4.07 9.80
N PRO A 204 11.53 4.67 9.77
CA PRO A 204 12.72 4.01 10.34
C PRO A 204 12.54 3.62 11.82
N TRP A 205 13.05 2.46 12.22
CA TRP A 205 12.96 1.96 13.61
C TRP A 205 14.28 1.47 14.18
N ALA A 206 15.39 1.61 13.46
CA ALA A 206 16.71 1.14 13.91
C ALA A 206 17.18 1.84 15.20
N HIS A 207 16.67 3.03 15.50
CA HIS A 207 16.97 3.79 16.73
C HIS A 207 16.10 3.40 17.93
N ILE A 208 15.11 2.51 17.75
CA ILE A 208 14.21 2.04 18.79
C ILE A 208 14.60 0.62 19.14
N ALA A 209 14.97 0.40 20.40
CA ALA A 209 15.10 -0.95 20.93
C ALA A 209 13.69 -1.55 21.05
N LEU A 210 13.39 -2.54 20.21
CA LEU A 210 12.13 -3.29 20.28
C LEU A 210 12.23 -4.49 21.24
N THR A 211 13.46 -4.88 21.60
CA THR A 211 13.78 -6.03 22.45
C THR A 211 14.75 -5.64 23.56
N GLY A 212 14.60 -6.28 24.72
CA GLY A 212 15.46 -6.11 25.89
C GLY A 212 14.65 -6.03 27.18
N ASP A 213 15.34 -6.03 28.32
CA ASP A 213 14.72 -5.80 29.61
C ASP A 213 14.47 -4.30 29.80
N TYR A 214 13.21 -3.91 29.92
CA TYR A 214 12.82 -2.53 30.17
C TYR A 214 12.76 -2.28 31.68
N LEU A 215 13.80 -1.64 32.21
CA LEU A 215 13.82 -1.17 33.59
C LEU A 215 13.03 0.15 33.69
N TRP A 216 11.72 0.04 33.93
CA TRP A 216 10.82 1.19 34.04
C TRP A 216 11.23 2.19 35.14
N ASN A 217 11.96 1.72 36.15
CA ASN A 217 12.42 2.50 37.29
C ASN A 217 13.61 3.43 36.96
N GLU A 218 14.29 3.20 35.83
CA GLU A 218 15.46 3.97 35.37
C GLU A 218 15.14 4.86 34.15
N ILE A 219 13.89 4.87 33.69
CA ILE A 219 13.46 5.77 32.63
C ILE A 219 13.34 7.15 33.24
N ASP A 220 14.43 7.91 33.19
CA ASP A 220 14.45 9.35 33.44
C ASP A 220 13.30 9.96 32.64
N ARG A 221 12.27 10.43 33.34
CA ARG A 221 11.21 11.22 32.72
C ARG A 221 11.86 12.56 32.42
N PRO A 222 12.12 12.89 31.14
CA PRO A 222 12.76 14.16 30.85
C PRO A 222 11.83 15.28 31.37
N LEU A 223 12.40 16.20 32.15
CA LEU A 223 11.68 17.33 32.78
C LEU A 223 10.96 18.19 31.73
N GLU A 224 11.53 18.26 30.54
CA GLU A 224 10.86 18.68 29.32
C GLU A 224 10.33 17.44 28.60
N ARG A 225 9.09 17.44 28.12
CA ARG A 225 8.35 16.28 27.56
C ARG A 225 9.05 15.45 26.45
N PHE A 226 10.28 15.77 26.04
CA PHE A 226 11.03 15.12 24.97
C PHE A 226 12.47 14.81 25.37
N ARG A 227 13.01 13.73 24.80
CA ARG A 227 14.44 13.40 24.86
C ARG A 227 15.24 14.45 24.07
N PRO A 228 16.42 14.87 24.55
CA PRO A 228 17.26 15.80 23.80
C PRO A 228 17.71 15.22 22.46
N ILE A 229 17.80 16.09 21.44
CA ILE A 229 18.35 15.74 20.12
C ILE A 229 19.84 15.44 20.29
N ARG A 230 20.33 14.39 19.63
CA ARG A 230 21.74 14.00 19.62
C ARG A 230 22.55 14.91 18.69
N ALA A 231 22.80 16.15 19.09
CA ALA A 231 23.53 17.15 18.31
C ALA A 231 24.98 16.72 17.99
N ASN A 232 25.63 15.94 18.85
CA ASN A 232 27.04 15.53 18.70
C ASN A 232 27.35 14.71 17.42
N ARG A 233 26.33 14.21 16.71
CA ARG A 233 26.52 13.45 15.46
C ARG A 233 26.21 14.26 14.20
N PHE A 234 25.77 15.50 14.33
CA PHE A 234 25.41 16.37 13.21
C PHE A 234 26.52 17.39 12.95
N ASN A 235 27.02 17.43 11.72
CA ASN A 235 27.97 18.46 11.27
C ASN A 235 27.35 19.25 10.10
N PRO A 236 26.99 20.54 10.31
CA PRO A 236 26.39 21.39 9.29
C PRO A 236 27.21 21.45 7.99
N ASN A 237 28.54 21.44 8.09
CA ASN A 237 29.44 21.59 6.94
C ASN A 237 29.45 20.37 6.00
N ASN A 238 29.04 19.20 6.50
CA ASN A 238 28.93 17.97 5.71
C ASN A 238 27.50 17.70 5.22
N PHE A 239 26.54 18.56 5.56
CA PHE A 239 25.14 18.38 5.18
C PHE A 239 24.89 18.97 3.79
N LYS A 240 25.02 18.14 2.75
CA LYS A 240 24.71 18.50 1.37
C LYS A 240 23.45 17.76 0.91
N PHE A 241 22.53 18.46 0.26
CA PHE A 241 21.42 17.83 -0.44
C PHE A 241 21.93 17.08 -1.69
N PRO A 242 21.36 15.91 -2.00
CA PRO A 242 21.63 15.22 -3.26
C PRO A 242 21.13 15.98 -4.48
#